data_AF-A0ABD3SF90-F1
#
_entry.id   AF-A0ABD3SF90-F1
#
_cell.length_a   1.000
_cell.length_b   1.000
_cell.length_c   1.000
_cell.angle_alpha   90.00
_cell.angle_beta   90.00
_cell.angle_gamma   90.00
#
_symmetry.space_group_name_H-M   'P 1'
#
loop_
_entity.id
_entity.type
_entity.pdbx_description
1 polymer ?
#
loop_
_entity_poly.entity_id
_entity_poly.type
_entity_poly.pdbx_seq_one_letter_code
_entity_poly.pdbx_strand_id
1 'polypeptide(L)'
;MEREYEEDKKREMERRGKEMEAFMNSMMNGGGGGGGDEGTGSGGMCTTATRGAEAMEGDYDGDVVDDGIPYACHICRGPFVNPIVTACGHYLDEKCMLNLIRESGGNTSCPVCSKDTHGVLNHPTKLVAKKRRLVGRDGTWEDYMEKKQRSGGKK
;
A
#
# COMPACT_ATOMS: atom_id res chain seq x y z
N MET A 1 -39.16 -8.81 -21.15
CA MET A 1 -37.94 -8.36 -21.86
C MET A 1 -36.92 -7.71 -20.91
N GLU A 2 -37.16 -6.53 -20.31
CA GLU A 2 -36.17 -5.91 -19.39
C GLU A 2 -36.05 -6.60 -18.02
N ARG A 3 -37.17 -7.04 -17.43
CA ARG A 3 -37.17 -7.80 -16.17
C ARG A 3 -36.44 -9.14 -16.25
N GLU A 4 -36.54 -9.81 -17.39
CA GLU A 4 -35.84 -11.08 -17.62
C GLU A 4 -34.33 -10.87 -17.74
N TYR A 5 -33.91 -9.75 -18.32
CA TYR A 5 -32.49 -9.35 -18.36
C TYR A 5 -31.94 -8.99 -16.98
N GLU A 6 -32.73 -8.32 -16.14
CA GLU A 6 -32.34 -8.02 -14.76
C GLU A 6 -32.25 -9.28 -13.89
N GLU A 7 -33.16 -10.25 -14.07
CA GLU A 7 -33.15 -11.54 -13.36
C GLU A 7 -31.98 -12.43 -13.80
N ASP A 8 -31.68 -12.47 -15.09
CA ASP A 8 -30.53 -13.21 -15.64
C ASP A 8 -29.21 -12.61 -15.14
N LYS A 9 -29.08 -11.28 -15.18
CA LYS A 9 -27.93 -10.55 -14.64
C LYS A 9 -27.76 -10.75 -13.13
N LYS A 10 -28.87 -10.80 -12.36
CA LYS A 10 -28.84 -11.08 -10.92
C LYS A 10 -28.38 -12.51 -10.65
N ARG A 11 -28.87 -13.48 -11.41
CA ARG A 11 -28.46 -14.90 -11.29
C ARG A 11 -27.00 -15.10 -11.67
N GLU A 12 -26.51 -14.39 -12.68
CA GLU A 12 -25.10 -14.38 -13.07
C GLU A 12 -24.22 -13.76 -11.98
N MET A 13 -24.63 -12.62 -11.41
CA MET A 13 -23.94 -11.98 -10.29
C MET A 13 -23.91 -12.87 -9.04
N GLU A 14 -25.01 -13.58 -8.75
CA GLU A 14 -25.10 -14.49 -7.60
C GLU A 14 -24.24 -15.74 -7.81
N ARG A 15 -24.18 -16.28 -9.04
CA ARG A 15 -23.28 -17.40 -9.39
C ARG A 15 -21.82 -16.99 -9.25
N ARG A 16 -21.45 -15.81 -9.77
CA ARG A 16 -20.10 -15.25 -9.62
C ARG A 16 -19.77 -14.91 -8.17
N GLY A 17 -20.76 -14.47 -7.39
CA GLY A 17 -20.63 -14.25 -5.95
C GLY A 17 -20.34 -15.53 -5.19
N LYS A 18 -21.09 -16.61 -5.46
CA LYS A 18 -20.87 -17.94 -4.88
C LYS A 18 -19.52 -18.54 -5.28
N GLU A 19 -19.09 -18.35 -6.52
CA GLU A 19 -17.75 -18.76 -6.98
C GLU A 19 -16.63 -17.98 -6.28
N MET A 20 -16.81 -16.68 -6.10
CA MET A 20 -15.85 -15.82 -5.37
C MET A 20 -15.79 -16.14 -3.88
N GLU A 21 -16.93 -16.45 -3.26
CA GLU A 21 -17.02 -16.87 -1.87
C GLU A 21 -16.41 -18.26 -1.67
N ALA A 22 -16.67 -19.21 -2.56
CA ALA A 22 -16.03 -20.53 -2.54
C ALA A 22 -14.50 -20.42 -2.71
N PHE A 23 -14.02 -19.49 -3.55
CA PHE A 23 -12.60 -19.21 -3.70
C PHE A 23 -11.98 -18.61 -2.44
N MET A 24 -12.60 -17.59 -1.84
CA MET A 24 -12.13 -17.00 -0.57
C MET A 24 -12.16 -18.02 0.59
N ASN A 25 -13.19 -18.88 0.64
CA ASN A 25 -13.32 -19.91 1.67
C ASN A 25 -12.31 -21.05 1.47
N SER A 26 -12.02 -21.43 0.22
CA SER A 26 -10.97 -22.39 -0.13
C SER A 26 -9.58 -21.88 0.28
N MET A 27 -9.31 -20.60 0.06
CA MET A 27 -8.03 -19.96 0.40
C MET A 27 -7.82 -19.80 1.92
N MET A 28 -8.90 -19.58 2.68
CA MET A 28 -8.87 -19.48 4.14
C MET A 28 -8.84 -20.84 4.86
N ASN A 29 -9.37 -21.91 4.24
CA ASN A 29 -9.48 -23.24 4.84
C ASN A 29 -8.40 -24.24 4.36
N GLY A 30 -7.54 -23.84 3.42
CA GLY A 30 -6.43 -24.65 2.86
C GLY A 30 -5.14 -24.66 3.69
N GLY A 31 -5.26 -24.76 5.03
CA GLY A 31 -4.12 -24.86 5.94
C GLY A 31 -3.95 -26.28 6.51
N GLY A 32 -3.03 -27.06 5.91
CA GLY A 32 -2.34 -28.18 6.59
C GLY A 32 -2.64 -29.60 6.08
N GLY A 33 -1.57 -30.35 5.77
CA GLY A 33 -1.58 -31.82 5.71
C GLY A 33 -0.99 -32.40 4.42
N GLY A 34 0.15 -33.07 4.52
CA GLY A 34 0.87 -33.66 3.39
C GLY A 34 0.39 -35.05 2.91
N GLY A 35 1.22 -35.67 2.09
CA GLY A 35 1.06 -37.03 1.55
C GLY A 35 0.58 -37.02 0.10
N GLY A 36 1.27 -37.74 -0.80
CA GLY A 36 0.98 -37.74 -2.24
C GLY A 36 0.86 -39.11 -2.86
N ASP A 37 0.52 -39.15 -4.14
CA ASP A 37 0.68 -40.25 -5.11
C ASP A 37 0.19 -39.74 -6.50
N GLU A 38 0.99 -39.82 -7.57
CA GLU A 38 0.97 -40.80 -8.66
C GLU A 38 -0.36 -40.93 -9.46
N GLY A 39 -0.32 -40.61 -10.77
CA GLY A 39 -1.13 -41.36 -11.75
C GLY A 39 -1.98 -40.60 -12.78
N THR A 40 -1.40 -40.40 -13.97
CA THR A 40 -1.98 -40.63 -15.32
C THR A 40 -3.19 -39.82 -15.82
N GLY A 41 -3.00 -39.15 -16.98
CA GLY A 41 -3.95 -38.20 -17.57
C GLY A 41 -4.77 -38.69 -18.76
N SER A 42 -5.46 -37.76 -19.41
CA SER A 42 -5.84 -37.78 -20.84
C SER A 42 -6.69 -36.54 -21.22
N GLY A 43 -6.12 -35.66 -22.06
CA GLY A 43 -6.74 -35.19 -23.31
C GLY A 43 -7.86 -34.14 -23.32
N GLY A 44 -7.51 -32.95 -23.88
CA GLY A 44 -8.41 -32.03 -24.59
C GLY A 44 -8.65 -30.71 -23.85
N MET A 45 -8.74 -29.52 -24.46
CA MET A 45 -8.69 -29.05 -25.84
C MET A 45 -8.70 -27.50 -25.73
N CYS A 46 -7.96 -26.81 -26.60
CA CYS A 46 -7.92 -25.36 -26.86
C CYS A 46 -7.88 -24.35 -25.68
N THR A 47 -6.69 -24.02 -25.18
CA THR A 47 -6.43 -22.70 -24.58
C THR A 47 -6.21 -21.70 -25.71
N THR A 48 -7.28 -21.04 -26.15
CA THR A 48 -7.17 -19.86 -27.01
C THR A 48 -6.31 -18.82 -26.31
N ALA A 49 -5.37 -18.24 -27.06
CA ALA A 49 -4.39 -17.28 -26.60
C ALA A 49 -5.05 -16.07 -25.89
N THR A 50 -5.17 -16.15 -24.57
CA THR A 50 -5.24 -14.96 -23.73
C THR A 50 -3.85 -14.35 -23.72
N ARG A 51 -3.78 -13.18 -24.37
CA ARG A 51 -2.68 -12.24 -24.28
C ARG A 51 -2.20 -12.16 -22.83
N GLY A 52 -0.90 -12.36 -22.63
CA GLY A 52 -0.23 -12.39 -21.33
C GLY A 52 -0.66 -11.22 -20.44
N ALA A 53 -1.50 -11.53 -19.47
CA ALA A 53 -1.63 -10.78 -18.24
C ALA A 53 -0.55 -11.31 -17.29
N GLU A 54 0.68 -10.88 -17.51
CA GLU A 54 1.75 -11.01 -16.52
C GLU A 54 1.51 -9.97 -15.41
N ALA A 55 0.48 -10.24 -14.60
CA ALA A 55 0.38 -9.69 -13.27
C ALA A 55 1.50 -10.33 -12.43
N MET A 56 2.65 -9.67 -12.43
CA MET A 56 3.72 -9.89 -11.48
C MET A 56 3.16 -9.58 -10.07
N GLU A 57 2.57 -10.57 -9.43
CA GLU A 57 2.42 -10.58 -7.97
C GLU A 57 3.81 -10.78 -7.37
N GLY A 58 4.51 -9.67 -7.24
CA GLY A 58 5.61 -9.56 -6.29
C GLY A 58 5.03 -9.51 -4.89
N ASP A 59 4.77 -10.67 -4.31
CA ASP A 59 4.82 -10.87 -2.87
C ASP A 59 6.25 -10.59 -2.41
N TYR A 60 6.61 -9.30 -2.30
CA TYR A 60 7.81 -8.90 -1.61
C TYR A 60 7.47 -8.90 -0.13
N ASP A 61 7.46 -10.10 0.46
CA ASP A 61 7.69 -10.35 1.88
C ASP A 61 9.13 -9.91 2.19
N GLY A 62 9.36 -8.60 2.06
CA GLY A 62 10.51 -7.94 2.62
C GLY A 62 10.18 -7.77 4.07
N ASP A 63 10.91 -8.50 4.93
CA ASP A 63 11.13 -8.18 6.33
C ASP A 63 10.92 -6.68 6.55
N VAL A 64 10.21 -6.34 7.63
CA VAL A 64 10.13 -4.97 8.17
C VAL A 64 11.53 -4.51 8.59
N VAL A 65 12.41 -4.34 7.61
CA VAL A 65 13.62 -3.56 7.70
C VAL A 65 13.15 -2.19 8.15
N ASP A 66 13.75 -1.73 9.24
CA ASP A 66 13.52 -0.37 9.66
C ASP A 66 14.09 0.55 8.56
N ASP A 67 13.25 0.90 7.59
CA ASP A 67 13.61 1.67 6.39
C ASP A 67 14.15 3.08 6.69
N GLY A 68 14.47 3.39 7.94
CA GLY A 68 14.85 4.73 8.40
C GLY A 68 13.75 5.78 8.21
N ILE A 69 12.52 5.35 7.89
CA ILE A 69 11.41 6.25 7.59
C ILE A 69 10.95 6.94 8.90
N PRO A 70 10.96 8.28 8.96
CA PRO A 70 10.61 9.02 10.17
C PRO A 70 9.12 8.88 10.51
N TYR A 71 8.81 9.06 11.79
CA TYR A 71 7.45 8.99 12.34
C TYR A 71 6.79 10.36 12.53
N ALA A 72 7.58 11.43 12.48
CA ALA A 72 7.13 12.81 12.66
C ALA A 72 7.83 13.72 11.64
N CYS A 73 7.20 14.84 11.33
CA CYS A 73 7.79 15.86 10.47
C CYS A 73 9.01 16.50 11.14
N HIS A 74 10.07 16.74 10.38
CA HIS A 74 11.31 17.27 10.93
C HIS A 74 11.20 18.72 11.43
N ILE A 75 10.27 19.51 10.86
CA ILE A 75 10.07 20.92 11.22
C ILE A 75 9.17 21.04 12.45
N CYS A 76 7.93 20.54 12.38
CA CYS A 76 6.95 20.71 13.46
C CYS A 76 7.03 19.63 14.55
N ARG A 77 7.76 18.54 14.32
CA ARG A 77 7.87 17.36 15.22
C ARG A 77 6.51 16.72 15.58
N GLY A 78 5.46 17.05 14.85
CA GLY A 78 4.11 16.51 15.01
C GLY A 78 3.80 15.36 14.06
N PRO A 79 2.56 14.84 14.12
CA PRO A 79 2.07 13.85 13.17
C PRO A 79 2.03 14.44 11.77
N PHE A 80 2.25 13.59 10.76
CA PHE A 80 2.25 14.05 9.38
C PHE A 80 0.86 14.53 8.93
N VAL A 81 0.79 15.68 8.28
CA VAL A 81 -0.43 16.22 7.66
C VAL A 81 -0.10 16.53 6.21
N ASN A 82 -0.58 15.68 5.29
CA ASN A 82 -0.16 15.65 3.89
C ASN A 82 1.36 15.60 3.76
N PRO A 83 1.97 14.45 4.09
CA PRO A 83 3.40 14.32 3.97
C PRO A 83 3.82 14.40 2.51
N ILE A 84 5.01 14.94 2.30
CA ILE A 84 5.70 15.06 1.02
C ILE A 84 7.12 14.52 1.17
N VAL A 85 7.71 14.10 0.07
CA VAL A 85 9.13 13.72 0.01
C VAL A 85 9.86 14.65 -0.95
N THR A 86 10.98 15.20 -0.48
CA THR A 86 11.86 16.04 -1.31
C THR A 86 12.72 15.21 -2.24
N ALA A 87 13.34 15.85 -3.24
CA ALA A 87 14.30 15.19 -4.14
C ALA A 87 15.47 14.49 -3.41
N CYS A 88 15.84 14.97 -2.22
CA CYS A 88 16.89 14.36 -1.40
C CYS A 88 16.38 13.23 -0.49
N GLY A 89 15.09 12.88 -0.54
CA GLY A 89 14.52 11.77 0.22
C GLY A 89 14.07 12.12 1.65
N HIS A 90 13.98 13.40 2.01
CA HIS A 90 13.50 13.81 3.33
C HIS A 90 11.99 14.02 3.34
N TYR A 91 11.35 13.53 4.40
CA TYR A 91 9.90 13.58 4.58
C TYR A 91 9.49 14.77 5.46
N LEU A 92 8.55 15.56 4.97
CA LEU A 92 8.07 16.79 5.60
C LEU A 92 6.57 16.94 5.37
N ASP A 93 5.92 17.83 6.10
CA ASP A 93 4.54 18.20 5.81
C ASP A 93 4.50 19.26 4.71
N GLU A 94 3.46 19.20 3.87
CA GLU A 94 3.17 20.22 2.85
C GLU A 94 3.19 21.63 3.45
N LYS A 95 2.47 21.85 4.55
CA LYS A 95 2.39 23.16 5.21
C LYS A 95 3.75 23.65 5.71
N CYS A 96 4.55 22.77 6.30
CA CYS A 96 5.86 23.12 6.83
C CYS A 96 6.83 23.51 5.72
N MET A 97 6.82 22.76 4.61
CA MET A 97 7.65 23.10 3.46
C MET A 97 7.23 24.42 2.82
N LEU A 98 5.93 24.64 2.64
CA LEU A 98 5.42 25.89 2.05
C LEU A 98 5.75 27.11 2.92
N ASN A 99 5.64 26.98 4.25
CA ASN A 99 6.02 28.05 5.17
C ASN A 99 7.52 28.36 5.07
N LEU A 100 8.37 27.34 5.01
CA LEU A 100 9.81 27.52 4.85
C LEU A 100 10.15 28.28 3.56
N ILE A 101 9.51 27.93 2.43
CA ILE A 101 9.74 28.61 1.15
C ILE A 101 9.32 30.07 1.22
N ARG A 102 8.20 30.37 1.90
CA ARG A 102 7.72 31.75 2.12
C ARG A 102 8.68 32.56 2.98
N GLU A 103 9.17 31.98 4.07
CA GLU A 103 10.09 32.63 5.01
C GLU A 103 11.48 32.86 4.42
N SER A 104 11.96 31.91 3.62
CA SER A 104 13.29 31.96 2.99
C SER A 104 13.33 32.79 1.70
N GLY A 105 12.24 33.47 1.34
CA GLY A 105 12.20 34.36 0.17
C GLY A 105 12.18 33.65 -1.18
N GLY A 106 11.71 32.40 -1.23
CA GLY A 106 11.63 31.59 -2.46
C GLY A 106 12.69 30.49 -2.57
N ASN A 107 13.54 30.33 -1.56
CA ASN A 107 14.56 29.28 -1.55
C ASN A 107 13.92 27.93 -1.19
N THR A 108 14.10 26.94 -2.05
CA THR A 108 13.54 25.59 -1.86
C THR A 108 14.58 24.65 -1.30
N SER A 109 15.38 25.10 -0.34
CA SER A 109 16.45 24.30 0.26
C SER A 109 15.86 23.36 1.32
N CYS A 110 16.35 22.11 1.34
CA CYS A 110 15.87 21.11 2.29
C CYS A 110 16.29 21.49 3.72
N PRO A 111 15.38 21.45 4.72
CA PRO A 111 15.71 21.80 6.10
C PRO A 111 16.64 20.79 6.81
N VAL A 112 16.78 19.57 6.27
CA VAL A 112 17.57 18.50 6.92
C VAL A 112 19.02 18.49 6.41
N CYS A 113 19.20 18.57 5.10
CA CYS A 113 20.53 18.46 4.46
C CYS A 113 20.96 19.71 3.69
N SER A 114 20.15 20.77 3.72
CA SER A 114 20.42 22.06 3.04
C SER A 114 20.62 21.96 1.53
N LYS A 115 20.27 20.83 0.90
CA LYS A 115 20.30 20.68 -0.56
C LYS A 115 19.11 21.35 -1.20
N ASP A 116 19.32 22.01 -2.33
CA ASP A 116 18.23 22.60 -3.11
C ASP A 116 17.35 21.50 -3.70
N THR A 117 16.04 21.65 -3.47
CA THR A 117 15.03 20.71 -3.97
C THR A 117 14.49 21.12 -5.34
N HIS A 118 14.92 22.27 -5.86
CA HIS A 118 14.52 22.84 -7.15
C HIS A 118 12.99 22.94 -7.33
N GLY A 119 12.26 23.11 -6.23
CA GLY A 119 10.79 23.15 -6.22
C GLY A 119 10.11 21.79 -6.46
N VAL A 120 10.84 20.69 -6.46
CA VAL A 120 10.27 19.35 -6.67
C VAL A 120 9.85 18.74 -5.32
N LEU A 121 8.53 18.60 -5.14
CA LEU A 121 7.90 17.95 -4.00
C LEU A 121 7.10 16.75 -4.49
N ASN A 122 7.49 15.55 -4.09
CA ASN A 122 6.88 14.30 -4.54
C ASN A 122 5.93 13.72 -3.48
N HIS A 123 4.99 12.89 -3.93
CA HIS A 123 4.12 12.14 -3.01
C HIS A 123 4.90 10.97 -2.35
N PRO A 124 4.83 10.80 -1.02
CA PRO A 124 5.66 9.85 -0.29
C PRO A 124 5.01 8.46 -0.26
N THR A 125 5.10 7.74 -1.37
CA THR A 125 4.53 6.39 -1.54
C THR A 125 4.99 5.42 -0.45
N LYS A 126 6.29 5.44 -0.10
CA LYS A 126 6.88 4.58 0.94
C LYS A 126 6.30 4.86 2.34
N LEU A 127 6.18 6.14 2.71
CA LEU A 127 5.62 6.54 4.01
C LEU A 127 4.14 6.13 4.11
N VAL A 128 3.35 6.36 3.05
CA VAL A 128 1.92 6.00 3.02
C VAL A 128 1.73 4.48 3.08
N ALA A 129 2.57 3.71 2.37
CA ALA A 129 2.55 2.26 2.45
C ALA A 129 2.86 1.77 3.88
N LYS A 130 3.88 2.35 4.53
CA LYS A 130 4.25 2.02 5.92
C LYS A 130 3.13 2.37 6.92
N LYS A 131 2.49 3.53 6.77
CA LYS A 131 1.31 3.90 7.54
C LYS A 131 0.20 2.86 7.41
N ARG A 132 -0.13 2.47 6.17
CA ARG A 132 -1.20 1.49 5.90
C ARG A 132 -0.91 0.13 6.51
N ARG A 133 0.35 -0.31 6.52
CA ARG A 133 0.77 -1.56 7.15
C ARG A 133 0.63 -1.51 8.68
N LEU A 134 1.00 -0.40 9.33
CA LEU A 134 0.98 -0.31 10.79
C LEU A 134 -0.39 0.03 11.37
N VAL A 135 -1.15 0.92 10.72
CA VAL A 135 -2.43 1.43 11.23
C VAL A 135 -3.64 0.90 10.48
N GLY A 136 -3.44 0.27 9.32
CA GLY A 136 -4.54 -0.11 8.44
C GLY A 136 -4.90 1.01 7.44
N ARG A 137 -5.85 0.71 6.56
CA ARG A 137 -6.27 1.62 5.48
C ARG A 137 -6.82 2.95 5.99
N ASP A 138 -7.62 2.90 7.04
CA ASP A 138 -8.37 4.05 7.59
C ASP A 138 -7.68 4.68 8.81
N GLY A 139 -6.47 4.23 9.12
CA GLY A 139 -5.69 4.76 10.23
C GLY A 139 -5.33 6.24 10.07
N THR A 140 -5.26 6.98 11.16
CA THR A 140 -4.80 8.37 11.13
C THR A 140 -3.26 8.44 11.18
N TRP A 141 -2.70 9.62 10.88
CA TRP A 141 -1.26 9.85 11.06
C TRP A 141 -0.88 10.00 12.55
N GLU A 142 -1.85 10.30 13.41
CA GLU A 142 -1.70 10.37 14.87
C GLU A 142 -1.50 8.96 15.44
N ASP A 143 -2.35 8.00 15.05
CA ASP A 143 -2.21 6.59 15.42
C ASP A 143 -0.87 6.00 14.97
N TYR A 144 -0.37 6.41 13.80
CA TYR A 144 0.93 5.98 13.27
C TYR A 144 2.07 6.46 14.17
N MET A 145 2.01 7.71 14.61
CA MET A 145 2.98 8.31 15.53
C MET A 145 2.93 7.63 16.91
N GLU A 146 1.74 7.38 17.46
CA GLU A 146 1.55 6.74 18.78
C GLU A 146 2.09 5.30 18.80
N LYS A 147 1.74 4.48 17.80
CA LYS A 147 2.23 3.09 17.69
C LYS A 147 3.76 3.03 17.68
N LYS A 148 4.40 3.95 16.96
CA LYS A 148 5.87 4.02 16.89
C LYS A 148 6.49 4.51 18.20
N GLN A 149 5.91 5.52 18.86
CA GLN A 149 6.37 5.95 20.19
C GLN A 149 6.28 4.82 21.22
N ARG A 150 5.19 4.05 21.21
CA ARG A 150 5.03 2.90 22.10
C ARG A 150 6.03 1.77 21.80
N SER A 151 6.41 1.58 20.54
CA SER A 151 7.43 0.60 20.14
C SER A 151 8.88 1.04 20.46
N GLY A 152 9.15 2.35 20.50
CA GLY A 152 10.48 2.93 20.81
C GLY A 152 10.73 3.22 22.29
N GLY A 153 9.70 3.14 23.13
CA GLY A 153 9.74 3.45 24.57
C GLY A 153 10.23 2.31 25.47
N LYS A 154 10.97 1.33 24.96
CA LYS A 154 11.59 0.28 25.79
C LYS A 154 13.05 0.62 26.04
N LYS A 155 13.29 1.42 27.08
CA LYS A 155 14.56 1.49 27.79
C LYS A 155 14.31 1.24 29.27
#